data_AF-A0A8T5DQZ0-F1
#
_entry.id   AF-A0A8T5DQZ0-F1
#
_cell.length_a   1.000
_cell.length_b   1.000
_cell.length_c   1.000
_cell.angle_alpha   90.00
_cell.angle_beta   90.00
_cell.angle_gamma   90.00
#
_symmetry.space_group_name_H-M   'P 1'
#
loop_
_entity.id
_entity.type
_entity.pdbx_description
1 polymer ?
#
loop_
_entity_poly.entity_id
_entity_poly.type
_entity_poly.pdbx_seq_one_letter_code
_entity_poly.pdbx_strand_id
1 'polypeptide(L)'
;MDLGIAENFAHILADDRKWDDVKILPVGEIGQICETDSETAASIKTIIDGANQKNKLENSEAIGPVTAVTLGRKVRSRARVKSTGDIDSYNKDAKLLSLDDELSGDAVFKSLVAAVEDSGSPRFTDRIFHDLTEAIHARGIKKLTKAQAKKVVAGSIVALDRASIDPYEAAGIITAQSIGEPGTQMTMRTFHYAGVATVNVTQGLPRIIEIVDARKVPNTPTMTIRLQNEKKTSAEEAQKLAAAIEVTTTVNIASMETDVAQRRLVLILNKSNLKQKNMSAAEVKDKLERATRLLVQGDKPKNPSKLTLIPGVHSEEDLAELAENPPSYTMLLQLEEKIRDMRLKGIPNIERANVQLDDKTGEYYLSTIGSNLSRVSEIETIDRSRTYTNNIIEIYDHLGIEAARQAIVNELQATLDGARLEVDTRHLLLVADVMTSEGEVRAIGRHGVSGTKHSILARAAFEVTVNHLLKAGIIGERDHLTGVAENIIVGQPISLGTGSVELFYIPEE
;
A
#
# COMPACT_ATOMS: atom_id res chain seq x y z
N MET A 1 31.37 -7.34 44.36
CA MET A 1 31.96 -7.46 43.01
C MET A 1 33.35 -8.01 43.26
N ASP A 2 33.49 -9.33 43.15
CA ASP A 2 34.69 -10.04 43.60
C ASP A 2 35.72 -9.99 42.48
N LEU A 3 36.68 -9.06 42.59
CA LEU A 3 37.62 -8.71 41.52
C LEU A 3 38.75 -9.74 41.33
N GLY A 4 38.74 -10.84 42.10
CA GLY A 4 39.77 -11.89 42.02
C GLY A 4 41.15 -11.47 42.57
N ILE A 5 41.23 -10.34 43.26
CA ILE A 5 42.40 -9.87 44.00
C ILE A 5 42.33 -10.48 45.40
N ALA A 6 43.45 -10.95 45.96
CA ALA A 6 43.47 -11.45 47.34
C ALA A 6 43.01 -10.35 48.32
N GLU A 7 42.12 -10.71 49.25
CA GLU A 7 41.37 -9.78 50.11
C GLU A 7 42.27 -8.78 50.84
N ASN A 8 43.46 -9.22 51.28
CA ASN A 8 44.43 -8.39 51.98
C ASN A 8 44.86 -7.16 51.15
N PHE A 9 45.05 -7.31 49.83
CA PHE A 9 45.44 -6.20 48.95
C PHE A 9 44.23 -5.35 48.53
N ALA A 10 43.05 -5.97 48.40
CA ALA A 10 41.83 -5.26 48.05
C ALA A 10 41.41 -4.27 49.15
N HIS A 11 41.61 -4.62 50.42
CA HIS A 11 41.36 -3.72 51.54
C HIS A 11 42.32 -2.53 51.58
N ILE A 12 43.62 -2.77 51.36
CA ILE A 12 44.64 -1.70 51.37
C ILE A 12 44.45 -0.73 50.19
N LEU A 13 44.06 -1.23 49.01
CA LEU A 13 43.80 -0.40 47.83
C LEU A 13 42.50 0.40 47.92
N ALA A 14 41.52 -0.08 48.70
CA ALA A 14 40.22 0.56 48.87
C ALA A 14 40.14 1.51 50.07
N ASP A 15 41.17 1.55 50.93
CA ASP A 15 41.17 2.39 52.13
C ASP A 15 41.11 3.87 51.73
N ASP A 16 40.01 4.52 52.12
CA ASP A 16 39.61 5.90 51.76
C ASP A 16 39.51 6.26 50.26
N ARG A 17 39.48 5.30 49.33
CA ARG A 17 39.35 5.56 47.87
C ARG A 17 38.15 4.86 47.23
N LYS A 18 37.51 5.54 46.27
CA LYS A 18 36.51 4.88 45.41
C LYS A 18 37.21 3.98 44.40
N TRP A 19 36.62 2.81 44.14
CA TRP A 19 37.18 1.82 43.20
C TRP A 19 37.38 2.34 41.77
N ASP A 20 36.66 3.39 41.35
CA ASP A 20 36.88 4.01 40.04
C ASP A 20 38.21 4.78 39.97
N ASP A 21 38.68 5.33 41.09
CA ASP A 21 39.97 6.01 41.18
C ASP A 21 41.12 5.00 41.26
N VAL A 22 40.88 3.82 41.85
CA VAL A 22 41.87 2.72 41.92
C VAL A 22 42.14 2.13 40.53
N LYS A 23 41.16 2.14 39.62
CA LYS A 23 41.30 1.60 38.26
C LYS A 23 42.29 2.38 37.39
N ILE A 24 42.49 3.66 37.65
CA ILE A 24 43.36 4.54 36.85
C ILE A 24 44.79 4.66 37.40
N LEU A 25 45.10 4.01 38.53
CA LEU A 25 46.43 4.08 39.14
C LEU A 25 47.51 3.37 38.29
N PRO A 26 48.70 3.98 38.15
CA PRO A 26 49.84 3.34 37.50
C PRO A 26 50.47 2.25 38.39
N VAL A 27 51.13 1.27 37.77
CA VAL A 27 51.72 0.09 38.45
C VAL A 27 52.67 0.50 39.60
N GLY A 28 53.43 1.57 39.42
CA GLY A 28 54.37 2.06 40.45
C GLY A 28 53.70 2.56 41.73
N GLU A 29 52.53 3.19 41.62
CA GLU A 29 51.76 3.66 42.79
C GLU A 29 51.07 2.50 43.50
N ILE A 30 50.62 1.48 42.76
CA ILE A 30 50.03 0.26 43.33
C ILE A 30 51.06 -0.49 44.19
N GLY A 31 52.30 -0.62 43.69
CA GLY A 31 53.39 -1.26 44.45
C GLY A 31 53.80 -0.48 45.70
N GLN A 32 53.75 0.86 45.66
CA GLN A 32 54.01 1.71 46.83
C GLN A 32 52.89 1.60 47.88
N ILE A 33 51.64 1.56 47.46
CA ILE A 33 50.48 1.48 48.37
C ILE A 33 50.38 0.09 49.03
N CYS A 34 50.69 -0.97 48.28
CA CYS A 34 50.62 -2.34 48.79
C CYS A 34 51.93 -2.83 49.44
N GLU A 35 52.98 -2.02 49.42
CA GLU A 35 54.35 -2.37 49.86
C GLU A 35 54.86 -3.70 49.25
N THR A 36 54.61 -3.92 47.95
CA THR A 36 54.99 -5.16 47.25
C THR A 36 56.00 -4.93 46.14
N ASP A 37 56.58 -6.02 45.65
CA ASP A 37 57.50 -6.04 44.51
C ASP A 37 56.80 -5.67 43.18
N SER A 38 57.60 -5.24 42.20
CA SER A 38 57.09 -4.72 40.93
C SER A 38 56.33 -5.78 40.11
N GLU A 39 56.62 -7.07 40.29
CA GLU A 39 55.96 -8.16 39.54
C GLU A 39 54.56 -8.46 40.09
N THR A 40 54.39 -8.43 41.41
CA THR A 40 53.08 -8.60 42.04
C THR A 40 52.18 -7.39 41.78
N ALA A 41 52.71 -6.17 41.81
CA ALA A 41 51.96 -4.95 41.47
C ALA A 41 51.47 -4.95 40.00
N ALA A 42 52.30 -5.44 39.06
CA ALA A 42 51.91 -5.59 37.66
C ALA A 42 50.82 -6.66 37.48
N SER A 43 50.89 -7.74 38.27
CA SER A 43 49.88 -8.82 38.28
C SER A 43 48.53 -8.32 38.81
N ILE A 44 48.52 -7.49 39.86
CA ILE A 44 47.29 -6.87 40.39
C ILE A 44 46.67 -5.92 39.35
N LYS A 45 47.48 -5.10 38.68
CA LYS A 45 47.00 -4.17 37.65
C LYS A 45 46.38 -4.89 36.44
N THR A 46 46.97 -5.99 36.00
CA THR A 46 46.42 -6.81 34.90
C THR A 46 45.09 -7.47 35.28
N ILE A 47 44.91 -7.89 36.54
CA ILE A 47 43.62 -8.40 37.04
C ILE A 47 42.55 -7.30 37.04
N ILE A 48 42.89 -6.09 37.49
CA ILE A 48 41.97 -4.93 37.48
C ILE A 48 41.54 -4.55 36.06
N ASP A 49 42.48 -4.52 35.10
CA ASP A 49 42.19 -4.19 33.70
C ASP A 49 41.38 -5.30 33.01
N GLY A 50 41.64 -6.56 33.34
CA GLY A 50 40.88 -7.71 32.85
C GLY A 50 39.41 -7.70 33.31
N ALA A 51 39.15 -7.32 34.56
CA ALA A 51 37.78 -7.17 35.05
C ALA A 51 37.02 -6.03 34.33
N ASN A 52 37.74 -4.96 33.94
CA ASN A 52 37.16 -3.84 33.21
C ASN A 52 36.80 -4.21 31.75
N GLN A 53 37.58 -5.10 31.12
CA GLN A 53 37.25 -5.64 29.79
C GLN A 53 36.03 -6.57 29.82
N LYS A 54 35.87 -7.38 30.88
CA LYS A 54 34.67 -8.23 31.06
C LYS A 54 33.39 -7.42 31.12
N ASN A 55 33.38 -6.29 31.85
CA ASN A 55 32.24 -5.36 31.89
C ASN A 55 31.99 -4.63 30.55
N LYS A 56 33.00 -4.55 29.67
CA LYS A 56 32.84 -4.01 28.31
C LYS A 56 32.28 -5.05 27.34
N LEU A 57 32.62 -6.33 27.51
CA LEU A 57 32.17 -7.45 26.68
C LEU A 57 30.76 -7.94 27.06
N GLU A 58 30.40 -7.92 28.36
CA GLU A 58 29.02 -8.21 28.78
C GLU A 58 28.01 -7.14 28.31
N ASN A 59 28.47 -5.90 28.07
CA ASN A 59 27.66 -4.84 27.47
C ASN A 59 27.54 -4.91 25.94
N SER A 60 28.25 -5.82 25.25
CA SER A 60 28.12 -5.97 23.78
C SER A 60 27.50 -7.28 23.32
N GLU A 61 27.40 -8.32 24.17
CA GLU A 61 26.80 -9.61 23.78
C GLU A 61 25.43 -9.92 24.44
N ALA A 62 24.89 -9.00 25.25
CA ALA A 62 23.56 -9.15 25.86
C ALA A 62 22.54 -8.12 25.34
N ILE A 63 22.38 -8.00 24.01
CA ILE A 63 21.21 -7.32 23.41
C ILE A 63 20.64 -8.15 22.25
N GLY A 64 20.05 -9.30 22.59
CA GLY A 64 18.79 -9.74 21.96
C GLY A 64 17.63 -8.97 22.61
N PRO A 65 16.47 -8.80 21.94
CA PRO A 65 15.54 -7.72 22.26
C PRO A 65 14.80 -7.98 23.58
N VAL A 66 15.26 -7.37 24.66
CA VAL A 66 14.47 -7.18 25.87
C VAL A 66 13.71 -5.87 25.70
N THR A 67 12.38 -5.96 25.61
CA THR A 67 11.46 -4.83 25.60
C THR A 67 11.49 -4.13 26.97
N ALA A 68 12.46 -3.25 27.16
CA ALA A 68 12.43 -2.24 28.22
C ALA A 68 11.43 -1.15 27.82
N VAL A 69 10.25 -1.15 28.43
CA VAL A 69 9.25 -0.09 28.27
C VAL A 69 9.70 1.12 29.10
N THR A 70 10.60 1.92 28.55
CA THR A 70 10.84 3.28 29.03
C THR A 70 9.81 4.22 28.39
N LEU A 71 8.93 4.79 29.22
CA LEU A 71 8.03 5.88 28.83
C LEU A 71 8.85 7.15 28.53
N GLY A 72 9.43 7.19 27.34
CA GLY A 72 9.99 8.42 26.79
C GLY A 72 8.85 9.41 26.56
N ARG A 73 8.90 10.56 27.25
CA ARG A 73 8.11 11.73 26.84
C ARG A 73 8.53 12.07 25.42
N LYS A 74 7.74 11.62 24.44
CA LYS A 74 7.89 12.04 23.04
C LYS A 74 7.90 13.56 23.03
N VAL A 75 9.00 14.13 22.56
CA VAL A 75 8.99 15.49 22.02
C VAL A 75 7.80 15.52 21.07
N ARG A 76 6.81 16.39 21.36
CA ARG A 76 5.68 16.59 20.46
C ARG A 76 6.28 16.89 19.09
N SER A 77 6.19 15.94 18.16
CA SER A 77 6.35 16.28 16.76
C SER A 77 5.36 17.41 16.53
N ARG A 78 5.79 18.48 15.86
CA ARG A 78 4.83 19.45 15.34
C ARG A 78 3.84 18.62 14.55
N ALA A 79 2.62 18.49 15.06
CA ALA A 79 1.55 17.87 14.33
C ALA A 79 1.52 18.62 13.00
N ARG A 80 1.85 17.93 11.90
CA ARG A 80 1.41 18.41 10.60
C ARG A 80 -0.08 18.64 10.82
N VAL A 81 -0.52 19.88 10.68
CA VAL A 81 -1.94 20.19 10.59
C VAL A 81 -2.44 19.24 9.50
N LYS A 82 -3.13 18.17 9.88
CA LYS A 82 -3.97 17.45 8.94
C LYS A 82 -4.90 18.55 8.47
N SER A 83 -4.75 19.01 7.23
CA SER A 83 -5.85 19.71 6.58
C SER A 83 -6.96 18.67 6.49
N THR A 84 -7.76 18.60 7.54
CA THR A 84 -9.05 17.95 7.50
C THR A 84 -9.84 18.81 6.54
N GLY A 85 -9.76 18.49 5.25
CA GLY A 85 -10.71 19.03 4.30
C GLY A 85 -12.09 18.74 4.84
N ASP A 86 -13.00 19.70 4.69
CA ASP A 86 -14.38 19.50 5.10
C ASP A 86 -14.89 18.22 4.46
N ILE A 87 -15.35 17.28 5.29
CA ILE A 87 -15.99 16.07 4.81
C ILE A 87 -17.26 16.56 4.12
N ASP A 88 -17.36 16.34 2.80
CA ASP A 88 -18.59 16.63 2.07
C ASP A 88 -19.76 15.97 2.81
N SER A 89 -20.76 16.79 3.16
CA SER A 89 -21.92 16.30 3.91
C SER A 89 -22.60 15.21 3.10
N TYR A 90 -22.66 13.99 3.64
CA TYR A 90 -23.28 12.86 2.96
C TYR A 90 -24.77 13.15 2.71
N ASN A 91 -25.11 13.43 1.45
CA ASN A 91 -26.49 13.67 1.03
C ASN A 91 -27.22 12.34 0.87
N LYS A 92 -27.91 11.92 1.94
CA LYS A 92 -28.71 10.70 1.98
C LYS A 92 -29.78 10.70 0.90
N ASP A 93 -30.44 11.84 0.68
CA ASP A 93 -31.58 11.94 -0.23
C ASP A 93 -31.13 11.76 -1.69
N ALA A 94 -30.01 12.38 -2.08
CA ALA A 94 -29.41 12.16 -3.39
C ALA A 94 -28.97 10.69 -3.60
N LYS A 95 -28.48 10.04 -2.54
CA LYS A 95 -28.14 8.61 -2.61
C LYS A 95 -29.40 7.73 -2.75
N LEU A 96 -30.46 8.02 -2.03
CA LEU A 96 -31.73 7.29 -2.12
C LEU A 96 -32.36 7.45 -3.51
N LEU A 97 -32.34 8.65 -4.08
CA LEU A 97 -32.75 8.90 -5.46
C LEU A 97 -31.94 8.10 -6.49
N SER A 98 -30.65 7.83 -6.23
CA SER A 98 -29.83 6.97 -7.10
C SER A 98 -30.18 5.47 -7.01
N LEU A 99 -30.95 5.07 -6.00
CA LEU A 99 -31.41 3.70 -5.82
C LEU A 99 -32.81 3.46 -6.39
N ASP A 100 -33.58 4.53 -6.63
CA ASP A 100 -34.88 4.42 -7.29
C ASP A 100 -34.69 4.09 -8.77
N ASP A 101 -35.34 3.01 -9.20
CA ASP A 101 -35.34 2.56 -10.58
C ASP A 101 -36.08 3.57 -11.47
N GLU A 102 -35.53 3.90 -12.63
CA GLU A 102 -36.12 4.77 -13.64
C GLU A 102 -37.51 4.28 -14.10
N LEU A 103 -37.74 2.95 -14.05
CA LEU A 103 -39.00 2.30 -14.43
C LEU A 103 -39.97 2.07 -13.25
N SER A 104 -39.61 2.48 -12.03
CA SER A 104 -40.48 2.34 -10.83
C SER A 104 -41.87 2.97 -10.99
N GLY A 105 -41.96 4.02 -11.83
CA GLY A 105 -43.20 4.71 -12.16
C GLY A 105 -44.14 3.94 -13.10
N ASP A 106 -43.62 2.95 -13.82
CA ASP A 106 -44.33 2.31 -14.92
C ASP A 106 -45.47 1.38 -14.47
N ALA A 107 -46.51 1.30 -15.30
CA ALA A 107 -47.69 0.48 -15.04
C ALA A 107 -47.36 -1.01 -15.03
N VAL A 108 -46.37 -1.44 -15.81
CA VAL A 108 -45.89 -2.83 -15.83
C VAL A 108 -45.15 -3.14 -14.53
N PHE A 109 -44.21 -2.30 -14.11
CA PHE A 109 -43.44 -2.44 -12.87
C PHE A 109 -44.36 -2.60 -11.66
N LYS A 110 -45.30 -1.66 -11.48
CA LYS A 110 -46.28 -1.70 -10.38
C LYS A 110 -47.17 -2.95 -10.40
N SER A 111 -47.52 -3.43 -11.59
CA SER A 111 -48.32 -4.66 -11.72
C SER A 111 -47.56 -5.93 -11.34
N LEU A 112 -46.23 -5.95 -11.58
CA LEU A 112 -45.37 -7.05 -11.18
C LEU A 112 -45.09 -7.03 -9.67
N VAL A 113 -44.81 -5.85 -9.10
CA VAL A 113 -44.64 -5.69 -7.65
C VAL A 113 -45.88 -6.18 -6.90
N ALA A 114 -47.08 -5.70 -7.30
CA ALA A 114 -48.33 -6.16 -6.69
C ALA A 114 -48.57 -7.67 -6.86
N ALA A 115 -48.16 -8.25 -7.99
CA ALA A 115 -48.27 -9.70 -8.22
C ALA A 115 -47.29 -10.52 -7.38
N VAL A 116 -46.11 -9.97 -7.07
CA VAL A 116 -45.12 -10.59 -6.18
C VAL A 116 -45.54 -10.47 -4.72
N GLU A 117 -46.04 -9.31 -4.29
CA GLU A 117 -46.63 -9.11 -2.96
C GLU A 117 -47.79 -10.10 -2.71
N ASP A 118 -48.67 -10.28 -3.70
CA ASP A 118 -49.73 -11.30 -3.68
C ASP A 118 -49.20 -12.73 -3.51
N SER A 119 -47.99 -13.02 -4.02
CA SER A 119 -47.35 -14.34 -3.98
C SER A 119 -46.47 -14.57 -2.75
N GLY A 120 -46.11 -13.50 -2.02
CA GLY A 120 -45.33 -13.54 -0.79
C GLY A 120 -43.86 -13.97 -0.96
N SER A 121 -43.28 -13.93 -2.16
CA SER A 121 -41.89 -14.35 -2.37
C SER A 121 -40.89 -13.22 -2.06
N PRO A 122 -39.99 -13.38 -1.08
CA PRO A 122 -38.98 -12.37 -0.74
C PRO A 122 -37.77 -12.36 -1.69
N ARG A 123 -37.74 -13.21 -2.71
CA ARG A 123 -36.56 -13.43 -3.56
C ARG A 123 -36.45 -12.47 -4.76
N PHE A 124 -37.41 -11.55 -4.95
CA PHE A 124 -37.35 -10.59 -6.03
C PHE A 124 -36.62 -9.32 -5.61
N THR A 125 -35.58 -8.95 -6.36
CA THR A 125 -34.87 -7.66 -6.23
C THR A 125 -35.44 -6.65 -7.22
N ASP A 126 -35.30 -5.35 -6.94
CA ASP A 126 -35.70 -4.26 -7.84
C ASP A 126 -35.11 -4.40 -9.26
N ARG A 127 -33.87 -4.87 -9.37
CA ARG A 127 -33.24 -5.17 -10.66
C ARG A 127 -33.94 -6.29 -11.45
N ILE A 128 -34.50 -7.28 -10.78
CA ILE A 128 -35.28 -8.34 -11.46
C ILE A 128 -36.58 -7.74 -12.01
N PHE A 129 -37.21 -6.82 -11.27
CA PHE A 129 -38.37 -6.10 -11.77
C PHE A 129 -38.00 -5.23 -12.97
N HIS A 130 -36.87 -4.52 -12.92
CA HIS A 130 -36.32 -3.77 -14.05
C HIS A 130 -36.19 -4.63 -15.31
N ASP A 131 -35.41 -5.71 -15.23
CA ASP A 131 -35.10 -6.58 -16.36
C ASP A 131 -36.37 -7.24 -16.93
N LEU A 132 -37.33 -7.61 -16.07
CA LEU A 132 -38.63 -8.12 -16.51
C LEU A 132 -39.45 -7.05 -17.22
N THR A 133 -39.47 -5.82 -16.72
CA THR A 133 -40.19 -4.72 -17.37
C THR A 133 -39.60 -4.38 -18.73
N GLU A 134 -38.28 -4.29 -18.86
CA GLU A 134 -37.60 -4.10 -20.15
C GLU A 134 -37.92 -5.23 -21.14
N ALA A 135 -37.86 -6.48 -20.69
CA ALA A 135 -38.18 -7.63 -21.53
C ALA A 135 -39.65 -7.65 -21.99
N ILE A 136 -40.57 -7.14 -21.17
CA ILE A 136 -41.99 -7.02 -21.51
C ILE A 136 -42.23 -5.86 -22.50
N HIS A 137 -41.54 -4.74 -22.31
CA HIS A 137 -41.58 -3.62 -23.25
C HIS A 137 -40.98 -3.96 -24.60
N ALA A 138 -39.88 -4.74 -24.63
CA ALA A 138 -39.28 -5.27 -25.86
C ALA A 138 -40.26 -6.17 -26.64
N ARG A 139 -41.23 -6.80 -25.95
CA ARG A 139 -42.31 -7.58 -26.56
C ARG A 139 -43.53 -6.74 -26.96
N GLY A 140 -43.48 -5.41 -26.77
CA GLY A 140 -44.51 -4.46 -27.19
C GLY A 140 -45.73 -4.35 -26.26
N ILE A 141 -45.68 -4.92 -25.05
CA ILE A 141 -46.82 -4.94 -24.12
C ILE A 141 -46.70 -3.79 -23.12
N LYS A 142 -47.50 -2.73 -23.30
CA LYS A 142 -47.45 -1.52 -22.44
C LYS A 142 -48.22 -1.64 -21.11
N LYS A 143 -49.10 -2.64 -20.97
CA LYS A 143 -49.90 -2.90 -19.75
C LYS A 143 -50.13 -4.40 -19.59
N LEU A 144 -49.86 -4.93 -18.39
CA LEU A 144 -50.20 -6.31 -18.05
C LEU A 144 -51.54 -6.41 -17.34
N THR A 145 -52.29 -7.48 -17.65
CA THR A 145 -53.43 -7.90 -16.83
C THR A 145 -52.94 -8.65 -15.59
N LYS A 146 -53.71 -8.62 -14.49
CA LYS A 146 -53.36 -9.33 -13.24
C LYS A 146 -53.07 -10.83 -13.46
N ALA A 147 -53.83 -11.48 -14.34
CA ALA A 147 -53.65 -12.91 -14.64
C ALA A 147 -52.35 -13.19 -15.42
N GLN A 148 -51.98 -12.31 -16.34
CA GLN A 148 -50.70 -12.41 -17.05
C GLN A 148 -49.52 -12.14 -16.10
N ALA A 149 -49.65 -11.15 -15.20
CA ALA A 149 -48.61 -10.83 -14.24
C ALA A 149 -48.33 -12.01 -13.30
N LYS A 150 -49.38 -12.67 -12.80
CA LYS A 150 -49.26 -13.89 -12.00
C LYS A 150 -48.57 -15.04 -12.75
N LYS A 151 -48.84 -15.22 -14.05
CA LYS A 151 -48.16 -16.24 -14.86
C LYS A 151 -46.68 -15.94 -15.07
N VAL A 152 -46.34 -14.67 -15.34
CA VAL A 152 -44.95 -14.23 -15.49
C VAL A 152 -44.19 -14.47 -14.19
N VAL A 153 -44.74 -14.01 -13.06
CA VAL A 153 -44.12 -14.20 -11.74
C VAL A 153 -43.95 -15.69 -11.42
N ALA A 154 -44.96 -16.52 -11.65
CA ALA A 154 -44.86 -17.97 -11.43
C ALA A 154 -43.76 -18.62 -12.29
N GLY A 155 -43.66 -18.23 -13.56
CA GLY A 155 -42.58 -18.70 -14.45
C GLY A 155 -41.20 -18.22 -13.99
N SER A 156 -41.10 -16.97 -13.52
CA SER A 156 -39.87 -16.40 -12.99
C SER A 156 -39.41 -17.09 -11.70
N ILE A 157 -40.33 -17.47 -10.81
CA ILE A 157 -40.00 -18.24 -9.59
C ILE A 157 -39.39 -19.59 -9.96
N VAL A 158 -40.03 -20.34 -10.87
CA VAL A 158 -39.51 -21.64 -11.32
C VAL A 158 -38.14 -21.50 -11.99
N ALA A 159 -37.93 -20.42 -12.76
CA ALA A 159 -36.62 -20.15 -13.36
C ALA A 159 -35.56 -19.79 -12.30
N LEU A 160 -35.92 -19.03 -11.27
CA LEU A 160 -35.03 -18.64 -10.18
C LEU A 160 -34.61 -19.86 -9.34
N ASP A 161 -35.55 -20.75 -9.04
CA ASP A 161 -35.26 -21.98 -8.29
C ASP A 161 -34.32 -22.91 -9.08
N ARG A 162 -34.48 -22.97 -10.42
CA ARG A 162 -33.56 -23.72 -11.29
C ARG A 162 -32.17 -23.08 -11.45
N ALA A 163 -32.08 -21.76 -11.31
CA ALA A 163 -30.83 -21.01 -11.45
C ALA A 163 -30.08 -20.84 -10.12
N SER A 164 -30.69 -21.23 -9.00
CA SER A 164 -30.07 -21.17 -7.68
C SER A 164 -28.97 -22.23 -7.58
N ILE A 165 -27.90 -21.91 -6.86
CA ILE A 165 -26.83 -22.87 -6.57
C ILE A 165 -27.35 -23.94 -5.61
N ASP A 166 -26.97 -25.19 -5.85
CA ASP A 166 -27.31 -26.29 -4.95
C ASP A 166 -26.59 -26.10 -3.60
N PRO A 167 -27.28 -26.32 -2.47
CA PRO A 167 -26.65 -26.25 -1.15
C PRO A 167 -25.45 -27.21 -1.04
N TYR A 168 -24.41 -26.80 -0.30
CA TYR A 168 -23.18 -27.56 -0.07
C TYR A 168 -22.27 -27.77 -1.29
N GLU A 169 -22.55 -27.08 -2.41
CA GLU A 169 -21.66 -27.05 -3.56
C GLU A 169 -20.28 -26.46 -3.20
N ALA A 170 -19.22 -26.99 -3.81
CA ALA A 170 -17.84 -26.59 -3.50
C ALA A 170 -17.43 -25.29 -4.23
N ALA A 171 -18.22 -24.23 -4.05
CA ALA A 171 -18.08 -22.96 -4.78
C ALA A 171 -16.68 -22.34 -4.67
N GLY A 172 -16.00 -22.50 -3.53
CA GLY A 172 -14.62 -22.04 -3.34
C GLY A 172 -13.61 -22.75 -4.24
N ILE A 173 -13.75 -24.07 -4.42
CA ILE A 173 -12.86 -24.87 -5.28
C ILE A 173 -13.13 -24.55 -6.74
N ILE A 174 -14.40 -24.50 -7.14
CA ILE A 174 -14.79 -24.13 -8.51
C ILE A 174 -14.25 -22.74 -8.85
N THR A 175 -14.43 -21.77 -7.96
CA THR A 175 -13.90 -20.41 -8.14
C THR A 175 -12.39 -20.39 -8.31
N ALA A 176 -11.65 -21.12 -7.47
CA ALA A 176 -10.20 -21.19 -7.56
C ALA A 176 -9.74 -21.81 -8.90
N GLN A 177 -10.44 -22.86 -9.37
CA GLN A 177 -10.16 -23.48 -10.66
C GLN A 177 -10.51 -22.55 -11.82
N SER A 178 -11.69 -21.93 -11.82
CA SER A 178 -12.16 -21.05 -12.90
C SER A 178 -11.29 -19.79 -13.06
N ILE A 179 -10.69 -19.28 -11.98
CA ILE A 179 -9.74 -18.16 -12.06
C ILE A 179 -8.33 -18.64 -12.43
N GLY A 180 -7.94 -19.85 -11.98
CA GLY A 180 -6.61 -20.40 -12.23
C GLY A 180 -6.40 -20.98 -13.62
N GLU A 181 -7.43 -21.61 -14.21
CA GLU A 181 -7.38 -22.24 -15.53
C GLU A 181 -6.99 -21.24 -16.64
N PRO A 182 -7.60 -20.05 -16.74
CA PRO A 182 -7.19 -19.04 -17.71
C PRO A 182 -5.74 -18.59 -17.51
N GLY A 183 -5.21 -18.65 -16.29
CA GLY A 183 -3.82 -18.31 -15.99
C GLY A 183 -2.80 -19.14 -16.77
N THR A 184 -3.10 -20.41 -17.08
CA THR A 184 -2.23 -21.25 -17.93
C THR A 184 -2.32 -20.89 -19.41
N GLN A 185 -3.46 -20.35 -19.84
CA GLN A 185 -3.70 -19.90 -21.21
C GLN A 185 -3.21 -18.47 -21.46
N MET A 186 -2.90 -17.74 -20.39
CA MET A 186 -2.26 -16.42 -20.41
C MET A 186 -0.77 -16.50 -20.80
N THR A 187 -0.44 -17.19 -21.89
CA THR A 187 0.91 -17.21 -22.44
C THR A 187 1.01 -16.20 -23.58
N MET A 188 1.62 -15.03 -23.28
CA MET A 188 2.15 -14.06 -24.26
C MET A 188 1.12 -13.33 -25.15
N ARG A 189 0.00 -12.82 -24.59
CA ARG A 189 -0.86 -11.82 -25.27
C ARG A 189 -0.56 -10.37 -24.87
N THR A 190 0.70 -10.09 -24.57
CA THR A 190 1.23 -8.75 -24.31
C THR A 190 2.10 -8.42 -25.52
N PHE A 191 1.85 -7.40 -26.34
CA PHE A 191 2.41 -6.06 -26.10
C PHE A 191 2.07 -5.06 -27.22
N HIS A 192 0.99 -5.18 -27.99
CA HIS A 192 0.73 -4.24 -29.09
C HIS A 192 -0.68 -3.63 -29.01
N TYR A 193 -0.89 -2.73 -28.03
CA TYR A 193 -1.90 -1.69 -28.22
C TYR A 193 -1.32 -0.63 -29.16
N ALA A 194 -1.51 -0.82 -30.46
CA ALA A 194 -1.19 0.18 -31.45
C ALA A 194 -2.12 1.40 -31.25
N GLY A 195 -1.56 2.54 -30.85
CA GLY A 195 -2.22 3.85 -31.00
C GLY A 195 -2.72 4.54 -29.73
N VAL A 196 -2.55 3.97 -28.53
CA VAL A 196 -2.91 4.67 -27.30
C VAL A 196 -1.65 5.07 -26.54
N ALA A 197 -1.46 6.36 -26.27
CA ALA A 197 -0.38 6.90 -25.44
C ALA A 197 -0.52 6.52 -23.94
N THR A 198 -1.15 5.38 -23.66
CA THR A 198 -1.25 4.77 -22.34
C THR A 198 0.04 4.02 -22.05
N VAL A 199 0.78 4.59 -21.11
CA VAL A 199 1.64 3.95 -20.11
C VAL A 199 1.69 2.43 -20.21
N ASN A 200 2.90 1.86 -20.25
CA ASN A 200 3.14 0.42 -20.11
C ASN A 200 2.67 -0.07 -18.72
N VAL A 201 1.36 -0.29 -18.56
CA VAL A 201 0.78 -0.89 -17.37
C VAL A 201 1.04 -2.39 -17.43
N THR A 202 1.44 -2.99 -16.32
CA THR A 202 1.52 -4.45 -16.17
C THR A 202 0.13 -5.03 -16.36
N GLN A 203 -0.08 -5.74 -17.46
CA GLN A 203 -1.32 -6.44 -17.79
C GLN A 203 -1.12 -7.95 -17.78
N GLY A 204 -2.24 -8.69 -17.70
CA GLY A 204 -2.26 -10.16 -17.74
C GLY A 204 -1.93 -10.82 -16.40
N LEU A 205 -1.35 -12.02 -16.46
CA LEU A 205 -1.12 -12.86 -15.28
C LEU A 205 -0.30 -12.20 -14.16
N PRO A 206 0.79 -11.45 -14.44
CA PRO A 206 1.53 -10.77 -13.37
C PRO A 206 0.66 -9.83 -12.54
N ARG A 207 -0.32 -9.17 -13.19
CA ARG A 207 -1.25 -8.27 -12.51
C ARG A 207 -2.22 -9.02 -11.61
N ILE A 208 -2.76 -10.16 -12.07
CA ILE A 208 -3.62 -11.02 -11.24
C ILE A 208 -2.87 -11.48 -9.99
N ILE A 209 -1.60 -11.90 -10.13
CA ILE A 209 -0.76 -12.32 -9.01
C ILE A 209 -0.57 -11.16 -8.01
N GLU A 210 -0.28 -9.94 -8.48
CA GLU A 210 -0.13 -8.77 -7.60
C GLU A 210 -1.39 -8.47 -6.78
N ILE A 211 -2.56 -8.60 -7.39
CA ILE A 211 -3.87 -8.36 -6.75
C ILE A 211 -4.12 -9.43 -5.69
N VAL A 212 -4.00 -10.71 -6.06
CA VAL A 212 -4.26 -11.87 -5.19
C VAL A 212 -3.27 -11.95 -4.01
N ASP A 213 -2.03 -11.52 -4.22
CA ASP A 213 -1.01 -11.42 -3.17
C ASP A 213 -1.15 -10.15 -2.31
N ALA A 214 -2.15 -9.30 -2.57
CA ALA A 214 -2.38 -8.03 -1.86
C ALA A 214 -1.09 -7.20 -1.70
N ARG A 215 -0.33 -7.02 -2.78
CA ARG A 215 0.94 -6.28 -2.72
C ARG A 215 0.72 -4.84 -2.28
N LYS A 216 1.54 -4.38 -1.33
CA LYS A 216 1.48 -3.02 -0.77
C LYS A 216 1.68 -1.92 -1.82
N VAL A 217 2.59 -2.13 -2.76
CA VAL A 217 2.81 -1.25 -3.90
C VAL A 217 2.88 -2.12 -5.15
N PRO A 218 1.99 -1.92 -6.13
CA PRO A 218 2.05 -2.65 -7.40
C PRO A 218 3.27 -2.21 -8.21
N ASN A 219 3.72 -3.02 -9.17
CA ASN A 219 4.92 -2.69 -9.95
C ASN A 219 4.74 -1.46 -10.84
N THR A 220 3.53 -1.28 -11.40
CA THR A 220 3.17 -0.08 -12.18
C THR A 220 1.90 0.55 -11.62
N PRO A 221 2.01 1.36 -10.55
CA PRO A 221 0.86 2.07 -10.01
C PRO A 221 0.38 3.12 -11.02
N THR A 222 -0.93 3.24 -11.19
CA THR A 222 -1.56 4.23 -12.05
C THR A 222 -2.79 4.83 -11.36
N MET A 223 -3.12 6.06 -11.77
CA MET A 223 -4.37 6.70 -11.39
C MET A 223 -5.04 7.33 -12.60
N THR A 224 -6.36 7.33 -12.55
CA THR A 224 -7.24 8.07 -13.47
C THR A 224 -7.89 9.18 -12.66
N ILE A 225 -7.46 10.42 -12.90
CA ILE A 225 -7.91 11.60 -12.18
C ILE A 225 -8.88 12.37 -13.09
N ARG A 226 -10.10 12.61 -12.60
CA ARG A 226 -11.13 13.39 -13.30
C ARG A 226 -11.19 14.80 -12.72
N LEU A 227 -11.48 15.80 -13.55
CA LEU A 227 -11.63 17.20 -13.11
C LEU A 227 -13.08 17.52 -12.74
N GLN A 228 -13.27 18.49 -11.85
CA GLN A 228 -14.60 18.93 -11.42
C GLN A 228 -15.26 19.92 -12.41
N ASN A 229 -16.57 19.78 -12.57
CA ASN A 229 -17.57 20.61 -13.29
C ASN A 229 -17.04 21.59 -14.33
N GLU A 230 -16.53 22.75 -13.92
CA GLU A 230 -16.21 23.86 -14.83
C GLU A 230 -14.92 23.65 -15.64
N LYS A 231 -14.03 22.75 -15.19
CA LYS A 231 -12.69 22.55 -15.77
C LYS A 231 -12.57 21.31 -16.65
N LYS A 232 -13.67 20.58 -16.83
CA LYS A 232 -13.72 19.29 -17.54
C LYS A 232 -13.35 19.38 -19.02
N THR A 233 -13.68 20.51 -19.66
CA THR A 233 -13.55 20.70 -21.11
C THR A 233 -12.33 21.53 -21.49
N SER A 234 -11.60 22.10 -20.51
CA SER A 234 -10.44 22.95 -20.77
C SER A 234 -9.14 22.15 -20.81
N ALA A 235 -8.57 22.00 -22.01
CA ALA A 235 -7.27 21.34 -22.20
C ALA A 235 -6.13 22.06 -21.46
N GLU A 236 -6.16 23.41 -21.44
CA GLU A 236 -5.11 24.21 -20.80
C GLU A 236 -5.08 24.04 -19.28
N GLU A 237 -6.25 23.97 -18.64
CA GLU A 237 -6.31 23.78 -17.19
C GLU A 237 -5.92 22.36 -16.79
N ALA A 238 -6.33 21.35 -17.58
CA ALA A 238 -5.88 19.98 -17.39
C ALA A 238 -4.36 19.85 -17.51
N GLN A 239 -3.74 20.55 -18.48
CA GLN A 239 -2.29 20.56 -18.64
C GLN A 239 -1.57 21.28 -17.48
N LYS A 240 -2.12 22.40 -17.00
CA LYS A 240 -1.61 23.10 -15.81
C LYS A 240 -1.68 22.21 -14.56
N LEU A 241 -2.78 21.47 -14.40
CA LEU A 241 -2.97 20.53 -13.30
C LEU A 241 -2.00 19.33 -13.40
N ALA A 242 -1.84 18.76 -14.59
CA ALA A 242 -0.86 17.70 -14.84
C ALA A 242 0.56 18.14 -14.44
N ALA A 243 0.98 19.35 -14.86
CA ALA A 243 2.28 19.92 -14.50
C ALA A 243 2.43 20.25 -13.00
N ALA A 244 1.32 20.42 -12.27
CA ALA A 244 1.33 20.64 -10.83
C ALA A 244 1.45 19.33 -10.04
N ILE A 245 0.83 18.26 -10.52
CA ILE A 245 0.81 16.94 -9.89
C ILE A 245 2.13 16.20 -10.14
N GLU A 246 2.66 16.29 -11.35
CA GLU A 246 3.86 15.55 -11.77
C GLU A 246 5.10 15.91 -10.96
N VAL A 247 5.78 14.89 -10.41
CA VAL A 247 7.04 15.08 -9.69
C VAL A 247 8.07 15.65 -10.63
N THR A 248 8.60 16.80 -10.24
CA THR A 248 9.70 17.43 -10.93
C THR A 248 10.92 17.39 -10.03
N THR A 249 11.85 16.48 -10.35
CA THR A 249 13.19 16.42 -9.78
C THR A 249 14.12 17.40 -10.49
N THR A 250 15.28 17.66 -9.90
CA THR A 250 16.33 18.50 -10.49
C THR A 250 16.79 17.95 -11.85
N VAL A 251 16.92 16.63 -11.99
CA VAL A 251 17.31 15.94 -13.24
C VAL A 251 16.36 16.25 -14.40
N ASN A 252 15.06 16.39 -14.13
CA ASN A 252 14.07 16.69 -15.17
C ASN A 252 14.21 18.12 -15.71
N ILE A 253 14.74 19.06 -14.92
CA ILE A 253 14.83 20.48 -15.26
C ILE A 253 16.24 20.90 -15.65
N ALA A 254 17.27 20.31 -15.04
CA ALA A 254 18.64 20.80 -15.07
C ALA A 254 19.64 19.69 -15.40
N SER A 255 20.64 20.01 -16.20
CA SER A 255 21.85 19.20 -16.30
C SER A 255 22.84 19.66 -15.24
N MET A 256 23.44 18.71 -14.54
CA MET A 256 24.39 18.98 -13.45
C MET A 256 25.81 18.78 -13.98
N GLU A 257 26.68 19.75 -13.75
CA GLU A 257 28.09 19.70 -14.07
C GLU A 257 28.89 19.90 -12.78
N THR A 258 29.70 18.91 -12.42
CA THR A 258 30.54 18.94 -11.23
C THR A 258 31.92 19.50 -11.61
N ASP A 259 32.23 20.71 -11.17
CA ASP A 259 33.52 21.36 -11.38
C ASP A 259 34.45 21.01 -10.22
N VAL A 260 35.37 20.07 -10.47
CA VAL A 260 36.31 19.56 -9.47
C VAL A 260 37.36 20.60 -9.08
N ALA A 261 37.73 21.50 -10.01
CA ALA A 261 38.78 22.49 -9.76
C ALA A 261 38.30 23.58 -8.80
N GLN A 262 37.08 24.07 -9.01
CA GLN A 262 36.46 25.11 -8.17
C GLN A 262 35.53 24.55 -7.08
N ARG A 263 35.46 23.22 -6.95
CA ARG A 263 34.64 22.47 -5.97
C ARG A 263 33.19 22.98 -5.91
N ARG A 264 32.60 23.21 -7.07
CA ARG A 264 31.25 23.75 -7.22
C ARG A 264 30.41 22.82 -8.09
N LEU A 265 29.11 22.78 -7.80
CA LEU A 265 28.12 22.15 -8.64
C LEU A 265 27.44 23.22 -9.48
N VAL A 266 27.48 23.09 -10.81
CA VAL A 266 26.80 23.99 -11.74
C VAL A 266 25.57 23.27 -12.29
N LEU A 267 24.40 23.82 -12.04
CA LEU A 267 23.13 23.37 -12.61
C LEU A 267 22.78 24.26 -13.80
N ILE A 268 22.77 23.70 -15.00
CA ILE A 268 22.33 24.38 -16.22
C ILE A 268 20.84 24.09 -16.40
N LEU A 269 20.01 25.12 -16.31
CA LEU A 269 18.56 25.00 -16.39
C LEU A 269 18.06 24.98 -17.84
N ASN A 270 17.29 23.95 -18.18
CA ASN A 270 16.64 23.84 -19.48
C ASN A 270 15.33 24.63 -19.53
N LYS A 271 15.34 25.75 -20.27
CA LYS A 271 14.18 26.66 -20.42
C LYS A 271 12.94 25.98 -21.01
N SER A 272 13.12 24.99 -21.89
CA SER A 272 12.00 24.24 -22.48
C SER A 272 11.26 23.39 -21.43
N ASN A 273 12.01 22.66 -20.59
CA ASN A 273 11.43 21.82 -19.54
C ASN A 273 10.80 22.68 -18.44
N LEU A 274 11.41 23.82 -18.09
CA LEU A 274 10.83 24.81 -17.16
C LEU A 274 9.45 25.31 -17.62
N LYS A 275 9.29 25.62 -18.92
CA LYS A 275 8.01 26.05 -19.49
C LYS A 275 6.96 24.94 -19.45
N GLN A 276 7.32 23.71 -19.83
CA GLN A 276 6.41 22.56 -19.80
C GLN A 276 5.91 22.24 -18.39
N LYS A 277 6.78 22.38 -17.38
CA LYS A 277 6.44 22.10 -15.96
C LYS A 277 5.83 23.30 -15.23
N ASN A 278 5.64 24.41 -15.94
CA ASN A 278 5.14 25.67 -15.39
C ASN A 278 5.89 26.06 -14.10
N MET A 279 7.22 26.15 -14.20
CA MET A 279 8.12 26.53 -13.10
C MET A 279 8.99 27.72 -13.52
N SER A 280 9.17 28.67 -12.59
CA SER A 280 10.09 29.79 -12.81
C SER A 280 11.50 29.45 -12.30
N ALA A 281 12.54 29.98 -12.96
CA ALA A 281 13.93 29.77 -12.53
C ALA A 281 14.20 30.37 -11.13
N ALA A 282 13.48 31.43 -10.76
CA ALA A 282 13.53 32.02 -9.42
C ALA A 282 12.94 31.06 -8.37
N GLU A 283 11.80 30.44 -8.66
CA GLU A 283 11.19 29.46 -7.75
C GLU A 283 12.10 28.22 -7.55
N VAL A 284 12.82 27.79 -8.59
CA VAL A 284 13.83 26.72 -8.47
C VAL A 284 14.97 27.14 -7.53
N LYS A 285 15.46 28.38 -7.67
CA LYS A 285 16.51 28.94 -6.79
C LYS A 285 16.07 28.93 -5.32
N ASP A 286 14.90 29.51 -5.03
CA ASP A 286 14.36 29.59 -3.67
C ASP A 286 14.15 28.21 -3.03
N LYS A 287 13.70 27.23 -3.83
CA LYS A 287 13.49 25.85 -3.36
C LYS A 287 14.80 25.13 -3.08
N LEU A 288 15.81 25.33 -3.93
CA LEU A 288 17.15 24.79 -3.72
C LEU A 288 17.78 25.39 -2.46
N GLU A 289 17.73 26.72 -2.29
CA GLU A 289 18.25 27.41 -1.10
C GLU A 289 17.58 26.90 0.20
N ARG A 290 16.25 26.79 0.21
CA ARG A 290 15.52 26.27 1.38
C ARG A 290 15.89 24.82 1.72
N ALA A 291 16.13 23.99 0.71
CA ALA A 291 16.37 22.56 0.89
C ALA A 291 17.83 22.23 1.23
N THR A 292 18.79 22.92 0.62
CA THR A 292 20.22 22.73 0.88
C THR A 292 20.72 23.58 2.05
N ARG A 293 20.00 24.66 2.40
CA ARG A 293 20.46 25.73 3.28
C ARG A 293 21.76 26.39 2.79
N LEU A 294 22.09 26.24 1.52
CA LEU A 294 23.29 26.80 0.90
C LEU A 294 22.91 28.00 0.06
N LEU A 295 23.84 28.94 -0.08
CA LEU A 295 23.69 30.05 -1.02
C LEU A 295 23.73 29.50 -2.45
N VAL A 296 22.68 29.74 -3.22
CA VAL A 296 22.64 29.41 -4.65
C VAL A 296 22.92 30.66 -5.44
N GLN A 297 24.02 30.70 -6.19
CA GLN A 297 24.34 31.85 -7.03
C GLN A 297 23.70 31.69 -8.41
N GLY A 298 22.90 32.67 -8.81
CA GLY A 298 22.30 32.73 -10.13
C GLY A 298 23.05 33.72 -11.03
N ASP A 299 23.37 33.30 -12.26
CA ASP A 299 24.06 34.12 -13.27
C ASP A 299 23.29 35.43 -13.62
N LYS A 300 21.97 35.47 -13.38
CA LYS A 300 21.10 36.64 -13.60
C LYS A 300 20.05 36.77 -12.49
N PRO A 301 19.65 37.99 -12.08
CA PRO A 301 18.75 38.21 -10.94
C PRO A 301 17.29 37.78 -11.18
N LYS A 302 16.81 37.77 -12.43
CA LYS A 302 15.38 37.51 -12.73
C LYS A 302 15.12 36.19 -13.49
N ASN A 303 16.11 35.68 -14.22
CA ASN A 303 16.03 34.43 -15.00
C ASN A 303 17.44 33.81 -15.15
N PRO A 304 18.00 33.20 -14.09
CA PRO A 304 19.30 32.55 -14.18
C PRO A 304 19.22 31.32 -15.11
N SER A 305 20.14 31.23 -16.07
CA SER A 305 20.33 30.03 -16.90
C SER A 305 21.26 29.01 -16.24
N LYS A 306 22.11 29.47 -15.34
CA LYS A 306 23.05 28.68 -14.57
C LYS A 306 22.85 29.00 -13.09
N LEU A 307 22.74 27.97 -12.28
CA LEU A 307 22.73 28.04 -10.82
C LEU A 307 23.99 27.36 -10.31
N THR A 308 24.78 28.04 -9.51
CA THR A 308 26.00 27.50 -8.92
C THR A 308 25.79 27.28 -7.44
N LEU A 309 26.13 26.08 -6.97
CA LEU A 309 26.10 25.70 -5.55
C LEU A 309 27.51 25.32 -5.12
N ILE A 310 27.91 25.83 -3.97
CA ILE A 310 29.20 25.51 -3.35
C ILE A 310 28.92 24.80 -2.03
N PRO A 311 29.47 23.60 -1.78
CA PRO A 311 29.29 22.91 -0.50
C PRO A 311 29.87 23.74 0.66
N GLY A 312 29.11 23.91 1.74
CA GLY A 312 29.58 24.56 2.98
C GLY A 312 29.38 26.09 3.06
N VAL A 313 28.89 26.74 2.01
CA VAL A 313 28.63 28.19 1.99
C VAL A 313 27.17 28.47 2.36
N HIS A 314 26.94 29.06 3.52
CA HIS A 314 25.60 29.33 4.06
C HIS A 314 25.20 30.82 3.94
N SER A 315 26.18 31.73 3.89
CA SER A 315 25.97 33.18 3.72
C SER A 315 26.95 33.80 2.70
N GLU A 316 26.69 35.03 2.23
CA GLU A 316 27.63 35.77 1.35
C GLU A 316 28.98 36.07 2.02
N GLU A 317 29.04 36.03 3.35
CA GLU A 317 30.26 36.20 4.16
C GLU A 317 31.18 34.96 4.10
N ASP A 318 30.61 33.75 3.98
CA ASP A 318 31.38 32.48 3.87
C ASP A 318 32.07 32.32 2.50
N LEU A 319 31.73 33.17 1.51
CA LEU A 319 32.41 33.18 0.20
C LEU A 319 33.86 33.65 0.31
N ALA A 320 34.18 34.46 1.32
CA ALA A 320 35.53 34.96 1.56
C ALA A 320 36.43 33.90 2.23
N GLU A 321 35.85 33.00 3.04
CA GLU A 321 36.57 31.92 3.74
C GLU A 321 36.84 30.69 2.85
N LEU A 322 36.29 30.65 1.63
CA LEU A 322 36.45 29.55 0.69
C LEU A 322 37.92 29.26 0.30
N ALA A 323 38.76 30.29 0.41
CA ALA A 323 40.19 30.19 0.13
C ALA A 323 40.97 29.52 1.27
N GLU A 324 40.46 29.56 2.51
CA GLU A 324 41.15 29.04 3.70
C GLU A 324 40.76 27.59 4.01
N ASN A 325 39.48 27.21 3.83
CA ASN A 325 38.99 25.84 4.06
C ASN A 325 38.16 25.33 2.87
N PRO A 326 38.80 24.78 1.82
CA PRO A 326 38.06 24.34 0.65
C PRO A 326 37.26 23.06 0.98
N PRO A 327 35.98 22.97 0.57
CA PRO A 327 35.09 21.87 0.97
C PRO A 327 35.62 20.50 0.54
N SER A 328 35.42 19.47 1.36
CA SER A 328 35.90 18.11 1.03
C SER A 328 35.27 17.59 -0.27
N TYR A 329 36.04 16.87 -1.08
CA TYR A 329 35.55 16.19 -2.29
C TYR A 329 34.36 15.26 -1.99
N THR A 330 34.37 14.59 -0.84
CA THR A 330 33.26 13.74 -0.39
C THR A 330 31.97 14.53 -0.14
N MET A 331 32.07 15.77 0.34
CA MET A 331 30.91 16.64 0.55
C MET A 331 30.31 17.12 -0.77
N LEU A 332 31.14 17.32 -1.81
CA LEU A 332 30.67 17.65 -3.15
C LEU A 332 29.87 16.49 -3.76
N LEU A 333 30.36 15.26 -3.65
CA LEU A 333 29.66 14.07 -4.14
C LEU A 333 28.33 13.84 -3.40
N GLN A 334 28.33 13.97 -2.07
CA GLN A 334 27.11 13.88 -1.26
C GLN A 334 26.09 14.97 -1.62
N LEU A 335 26.57 16.18 -1.91
CA LEU A 335 25.72 17.28 -2.35
C LEU A 335 25.13 17.01 -3.74
N GLU A 336 25.91 16.43 -4.66
CA GLU A 336 25.44 16.03 -5.98
C GLU A 336 24.32 14.97 -5.87
N GLU A 337 24.53 13.90 -5.10
CA GLU A 337 23.52 12.86 -4.87
C GLU A 337 22.25 13.44 -4.24
N LYS A 338 22.40 14.29 -3.21
CA LYS A 338 21.26 14.93 -2.55
C LYS A 338 20.48 15.85 -3.47
N ILE A 339 21.15 16.57 -4.37
CA ILE A 339 20.49 17.45 -5.34
C ILE A 339 19.83 16.63 -6.44
N ARG A 340 20.45 15.53 -6.89
CA ARG A 340 19.90 14.64 -7.92
C ARG A 340 18.50 14.12 -7.56
N ASP A 341 18.35 13.64 -6.33
CA ASP A 341 17.08 13.06 -5.84
C ASP A 341 16.12 14.11 -5.26
N MET A 342 16.49 15.39 -5.31
CA MET A 342 15.68 16.46 -4.74
C MET A 342 14.42 16.71 -5.58
N ARG A 343 13.26 16.55 -4.95
CA ARG A 343 11.97 16.98 -5.51
C ARG A 343 11.77 18.49 -5.32
N LEU A 344 11.60 19.20 -6.42
CA LEU A 344 11.32 20.64 -6.43
C LEU A 344 9.80 20.93 -6.43
N LYS A 345 9.02 20.15 -7.17
CA LYS A 345 7.56 20.33 -7.31
C LYS A 345 6.88 18.98 -7.51
N GLY A 346 5.57 18.92 -7.28
CA GLY A 346 4.75 17.73 -7.50
C GLY A 346 4.48 16.92 -6.25
N ILE A 347 3.56 15.97 -6.40
CA ILE A 347 3.08 15.07 -5.34
C ILE A 347 4.01 13.85 -5.26
N PRO A 348 4.47 13.41 -4.08
CA PRO A 348 5.30 12.21 -3.95
C PRO A 348 4.67 11.00 -4.67
N ASN A 349 5.51 10.16 -5.28
CA ASN A 349 5.15 8.90 -5.92
C ASN A 349 4.29 9.05 -7.20
N ILE A 350 4.25 10.23 -7.82
CA ILE A 350 3.65 10.43 -9.15
C ILE A 350 4.73 10.88 -10.13
N GLU A 351 5.23 9.96 -10.95
CA GLU A 351 6.35 10.20 -11.86
C GLU A 351 5.96 11.01 -13.08
N ARG A 352 4.82 10.68 -13.70
CA ARG A 352 4.32 11.33 -14.92
C ARG A 352 2.81 11.51 -14.88
N ALA A 353 2.30 12.58 -15.48
CA ALA A 353 0.88 12.83 -15.63
C ALA A 353 0.57 13.23 -17.07
N ASN A 354 -0.21 12.40 -17.77
CA ASN A 354 -0.62 12.63 -19.16
C ASN A 354 -2.08 13.07 -19.20
N VAL A 355 -2.36 14.13 -19.96
CA VAL A 355 -3.74 14.56 -20.24
C VAL A 355 -4.27 13.73 -21.41
N GLN A 356 -5.46 13.15 -21.25
CA GLN A 356 -6.16 12.42 -22.30
C GLN A 356 -7.59 12.93 -22.42
N LEU A 357 -8.15 12.84 -23.62
CA LEU A 357 -9.56 13.10 -23.89
C LEU A 357 -10.28 11.76 -23.89
N ASP A 358 -11.42 11.68 -23.22
CA ASP A 358 -12.29 10.52 -23.27
C ASP A 358 -13.25 10.64 -24.45
N ASP A 359 -13.08 9.81 -25.47
CA ASP A 359 -13.89 9.85 -26.70
C ASP A 359 -15.39 9.62 -26.45
N LYS A 360 -15.75 8.94 -25.36
CA LYS A 360 -17.16 8.63 -25.03
C LYS A 360 -17.89 9.77 -24.34
N THR A 361 -17.17 10.56 -23.53
CA THR A 361 -17.76 11.61 -22.68
C THR A 361 -17.38 13.02 -23.12
N GLY A 362 -16.34 13.17 -23.94
CA GLY A 362 -15.79 14.47 -24.33
C GLY A 362 -15.09 15.20 -23.18
N GLU A 363 -14.83 14.53 -22.05
CA GLU A 363 -14.17 15.12 -20.88
C GLU A 363 -12.65 14.83 -20.91
N TYR A 364 -11.85 15.82 -20.49
CA TYR A 364 -10.43 15.60 -20.25
C TYR A 364 -10.21 14.92 -18.90
N TYR A 365 -9.30 13.96 -18.86
CA TYR A 365 -8.86 13.28 -17.64
C TYR A 365 -7.34 13.14 -17.63
N LEU A 366 -6.77 12.99 -16.44
CA LEU A 366 -5.34 12.76 -16.27
C LEU A 366 -5.09 11.28 -15.99
N SER A 367 -4.20 10.67 -16.77
CA SER A 367 -3.65 9.35 -16.50
C SER A 367 -2.25 9.52 -15.91
N THR A 368 -2.04 9.03 -14.69
CA THR A 368 -0.74 9.14 -14.00
C THR A 368 0.03 7.83 -14.01
N ILE A 369 1.35 7.94 -14.07
CA ILE A 369 2.30 6.89 -13.69
C ILE A 369 2.70 7.18 -12.25
N GLY A 370 2.40 6.26 -11.35
CA GLY A 370 2.47 6.48 -9.91
C GLY A 370 1.09 6.74 -9.29
N SER A 371 0.99 6.45 -8.00
CA SER A 371 -0.24 6.64 -7.22
C SER A 371 0.05 7.37 -5.90
N ASN A 372 -0.83 8.33 -5.59
CA ASN A 372 -0.90 9.01 -4.30
C ASN A 372 -2.30 9.62 -4.09
N LEU A 373 -3.29 8.76 -3.86
CA LEU A 373 -4.68 9.13 -3.65
C LEU A 373 -4.84 10.13 -2.51
N SER A 374 -4.11 9.93 -1.40
CA SER A 374 -4.22 10.81 -0.22
C SER A 374 -3.95 12.29 -0.54
N ARG A 375 -2.91 12.57 -1.33
CA ARG A 375 -2.50 13.94 -1.70
C ARG A 375 -3.28 14.48 -2.90
N VAL A 376 -3.67 13.61 -3.82
CA VAL A 376 -4.46 13.99 -4.98
C VAL A 376 -5.85 14.45 -4.53
N SER A 377 -6.47 13.78 -3.56
CA SER A 377 -7.79 14.15 -3.02
C SER A 377 -7.82 15.49 -2.26
N GLU A 378 -6.66 16.00 -1.80
CA GLU A 378 -6.54 17.32 -1.15
C GLU A 378 -6.73 18.48 -2.14
N ILE A 379 -6.60 18.25 -3.46
CA ILE A 379 -6.71 19.29 -4.49
C ILE A 379 -8.18 19.52 -4.84
N GLU A 380 -8.68 20.73 -4.61
CA GLU A 380 -10.09 21.12 -4.86
C GLU A 380 -10.51 21.00 -6.33
N THR A 381 -9.59 21.15 -7.29
CA THR A 381 -9.95 21.05 -8.72
C THR A 381 -10.25 19.63 -9.19
N ILE A 382 -9.98 18.62 -8.36
CA ILE A 382 -10.08 17.21 -8.70
C ILE A 382 -11.42 16.66 -8.19
N ASP A 383 -12.08 15.90 -9.06
CA ASP A 383 -13.31 15.20 -8.72
C ASP A 383 -12.99 13.95 -7.89
N ARG A 384 -13.22 14.06 -6.59
CA ARG A 384 -13.00 12.98 -5.61
C ARG A 384 -13.89 11.76 -5.85
N SER A 385 -15.08 11.96 -6.43
CA SER A 385 -16.09 10.89 -6.58
C SER A 385 -15.78 9.92 -7.72
N ARG A 386 -15.03 10.38 -8.74
CA ARG A 386 -14.72 9.62 -9.96
C ARG A 386 -13.22 9.34 -10.15
N THR A 387 -12.38 9.79 -9.23
CA THR A 387 -10.94 9.49 -9.27
C THR A 387 -10.68 8.04 -8.84
N TYR A 388 -9.92 7.31 -9.64
CA TYR A 388 -9.66 5.88 -9.44
C TYR A 388 -8.16 5.59 -9.44
N THR A 389 -7.72 4.61 -8.66
CA THR A 389 -6.34 4.11 -8.67
C THR A 389 -6.33 2.59 -8.74
N ASN A 390 -5.29 2.02 -9.34
CA ASN A 390 -5.09 0.59 -9.37
C ASN A 390 -4.41 0.06 -8.08
N ASN A 391 -3.98 0.92 -7.17
CA ASN A 391 -3.35 0.52 -5.92
C ASN A 391 -4.41 0.22 -4.85
N ILE A 392 -4.69 -1.07 -4.63
CA ILE A 392 -5.76 -1.56 -3.75
C ILE A 392 -5.50 -1.19 -2.29
N ILE A 393 -4.26 -1.30 -1.80
CA ILE A 393 -3.92 -0.99 -0.40
C ILE A 393 -4.08 0.50 -0.13
N GLU A 394 -3.76 1.34 -1.12
CA GLU A 394 -4.00 2.78 -1.00
C GLU A 394 -5.49 3.15 -0.97
N ILE A 395 -6.32 2.42 -1.72
CA ILE A 395 -7.79 2.54 -1.62
C ILE A 395 -8.28 2.09 -0.24
N TYR A 396 -7.78 0.97 0.27
CA TYR A 396 -8.09 0.47 1.60
C TYR A 396 -7.78 1.51 2.68
N ASP A 397 -6.58 2.10 2.65
CA ASP A 397 -6.13 3.08 3.65
C ASP A 397 -6.93 4.39 3.61
N HIS A 398 -7.44 4.79 2.44
CA HIS A 398 -8.10 6.10 2.27
C HIS A 398 -9.64 6.03 2.22
N LEU A 399 -10.21 5.06 1.51
CA LEU A 399 -11.65 4.90 1.27
C LEU A 399 -12.28 3.77 2.09
N GLY A 400 -11.49 2.80 2.57
CA GLY A 400 -11.94 1.71 3.44
C GLY A 400 -12.14 0.37 2.74
N ILE A 401 -12.66 -0.60 3.50
CA ILE A 401 -12.71 -2.02 3.13
C ILE A 401 -13.61 -2.28 1.92
N GLU A 402 -14.84 -1.75 1.91
CA GLU A 402 -15.77 -1.99 0.80
C GLU A 402 -15.30 -1.39 -0.53
N ALA A 403 -14.65 -0.22 -0.47
CA ALA A 403 -14.02 0.37 -1.64
C ALA A 403 -12.88 -0.51 -2.15
N ALA A 404 -12.07 -1.07 -1.26
CA ALA A 404 -11.00 -2.00 -1.63
C ALA A 404 -11.56 -3.32 -2.19
N ARG A 405 -12.62 -3.87 -1.60
CA ARG A 405 -13.34 -5.05 -2.09
C ARG A 405 -13.81 -4.85 -3.53
N GLN A 406 -14.47 -3.72 -3.80
CA GLN A 406 -14.92 -3.39 -5.15
C GLN A 406 -13.74 -3.13 -6.11
N ALA A 407 -12.66 -2.50 -5.63
CA ALA A 407 -11.46 -2.29 -6.42
C ALA A 407 -10.80 -3.61 -6.84
N ILE A 408 -10.74 -4.62 -5.96
CA ILE A 408 -10.25 -5.97 -6.29
C ILE A 408 -11.07 -6.57 -7.44
N VAL A 409 -12.41 -6.51 -7.35
CA VAL A 409 -13.29 -7.04 -8.40
C VAL A 409 -13.07 -6.31 -9.73
N ASN A 410 -13.05 -4.97 -9.70
CA ASN A 410 -12.87 -4.15 -10.90
C ASN A 410 -11.51 -4.41 -11.56
N GLU A 411 -10.43 -4.51 -10.79
CA GLU A 411 -9.09 -4.78 -11.29
C GLU A 411 -8.96 -6.19 -11.88
N LEU A 412 -9.52 -7.20 -11.20
CA LEU A 412 -9.52 -8.58 -11.71
C LEU A 412 -10.30 -8.67 -13.02
N GLN A 413 -11.50 -8.07 -13.06
CA GLN A 413 -12.33 -8.04 -14.27
C GLN A 413 -11.61 -7.32 -15.42
N ALA A 414 -11.08 -6.11 -15.18
CA ALA A 414 -10.35 -5.36 -16.20
C ALA A 414 -9.13 -6.11 -16.73
N THR A 415 -8.44 -6.87 -15.88
CA THR A 415 -7.27 -7.67 -16.27
C THR A 415 -7.65 -8.88 -17.12
N LEU A 416 -8.77 -9.56 -16.78
CA LEU A 416 -9.30 -10.70 -17.52
C LEU A 416 -9.89 -10.27 -18.87
N ASP A 417 -10.68 -9.19 -18.89
CA ASP A 417 -11.26 -8.59 -20.10
C ASP A 417 -10.15 -8.14 -21.07
N GLY A 418 -9.08 -7.53 -20.54
CA GLY A 418 -7.91 -7.13 -21.33
C GLY A 418 -7.21 -8.32 -22.02
N ALA A 419 -7.28 -9.51 -21.42
CA ALA A 419 -6.78 -10.75 -22.01
C ALA A 419 -7.80 -11.47 -22.92
N ARG A 420 -9.03 -10.94 -23.01
CA ARG A 420 -10.19 -11.55 -23.68
C ARG A 420 -10.55 -12.92 -23.12
N LEU A 421 -10.44 -13.05 -21.80
CA LEU A 421 -10.81 -14.24 -21.05
C LEU A 421 -12.04 -13.87 -20.21
N GLU A 422 -13.11 -14.64 -20.36
CA GLU A 422 -14.34 -14.42 -19.63
C GLU A 422 -14.40 -15.36 -18.42
N VAL A 423 -14.49 -14.77 -17.23
CA VAL A 423 -14.76 -15.48 -15.98
C VAL A 423 -15.99 -14.82 -15.37
N ASP A 424 -16.91 -15.65 -14.86
CA ASP A 424 -18.12 -15.13 -14.23
C ASP A 424 -17.79 -14.25 -13.02
N THR A 425 -18.49 -13.13 -12.89
CA THR A 425 -18.24 -12.13 -11.84
C THR A 425 -18.45 -12.68 -10.43
N ARG A 426 -19.28 -13.72 -10.26
CA ARG A 426 -19.51 -14.37 -8.96
C ARG A 426 -18.22 -14.98 -8.39
N HIS A 427 -17.37 -15.52 -9.25
CA HIS A 427 -16.06 -16.04 -8.85
C HIS A 427 -15.14 -14.92 -8.36
N LEU A 428 -15.14 -13.78 -9.05
CA LEU A 428 -14.35 -12.61 -8.66
C LEU A 428 -14.84 -12.02 -7.33
N LEU A 429 -16.17 -11.97 -7.13
CA LEU A 429 -16.79 -11.54 -5.89
C LEU A 429 -16.40 -12.44 -4.72
N LEU A 430 -16.48 -13.77 -4.88
CA LEU A 430 -16.10 -14.70 -3.82
C LEU A 430 -14.63 -14.52 -3.40
N VAL A 431 -13.73 -14.29 -4.36
CA VAL A 431 -12.32 -14.00 -4.06
C VAL A 431 -12.17 -12.69 -3.30
N ALA A 432 -12.79 -11.62 -3.75
CA ALA A 432 -12.71 -10.32 -3.09
C ALA A 432 -13.27 -10.37 -1.66
N ASP A 433 -14.38 -11.08 -1.45
CA ASP A 433 -15.02 -11.23 -0.14
C ASP A 433 -14.14 -12.04 0.81
N VAL A 434 -13.54 -13.15 0.34
CA VAL A 434 -12.58 -13.93 1.13
C VAL A 434 -11.37 -13.08 1.53
N MET A 435 -10.83 -12.29 0.61
CA MET A 435 -9.68 -11.41 0.85
C MET A 435 -9.98 -10.27 1.84
N THR A 436 -11.24 -9.85 1.98
CA THR A 436 -11.65 -8.69 2.81
C THR A 436 -12.45 -9.05 4.06
N SER A 437 -12.74 -10.34 4.27
CA SER A 437 -13.62 -10.89 5.32
C SER A 437 -13.29 -10.49 6.77
N GLU A 438 -12.02 -10.24 7.10
CA GLU A 438 -11.58 -9.91 8.48
C GLU A 438 -11.41 -8.40 8.73
N GLY A 439 -11.90 -7.54 7.84
CA GLY A 439 -11.79 -6.08 7.98
C GLY A 439 -10.44 -5.50 7.54
N GLU A 440 -9.61 -6.31 6.90
CA GLU A 440 -8.38 -5.90 6.22
C GLU A 440 -8.23 -6.64 4.90
N VAL A 441 -7.51 -6.05 3.95
CA VAL A 441 -7.19 -6.71 2.67
C VAL A 441 -6.00 -7.63 2.89
N ARG A 442 -6.22 -8.95 2.82
CA ARG A 442 -5.17 -9.95 3.02
C ARG A 442 -4.84 -10.69 1.74
N ALA A 443 -3.57 -11.07 1.61
CA ALA A 443 -3.12 -11.97 0.56
C ALA A 443 -3.79 -13.35 0.69
N ILE A 444 -4.08 -14.02 -0.42
CA ILE A 444 -4.65 -15.38 -0.37
C ILE A 444 -3.62 -16.41 0.13
N GLY A 445 -2.34 -16.17 -0.12
CA GLY A 445 -1.25 -17.09 0.21
C GLY A 445 -0.92 -17.23 1.70
N ARG A 446 0.28 -17.76 1.98
CA ARG A 446 0.74 -18.14 3.33
C ARG A 446 0.79 -17.01 4.37
N HIS A 447 0.88 -15.75 3.96
CA HIS A 447 0.95 -14.61 4.88
C HIS A 447 -0.42 -13.97 5.15
N GLY A 448 -1.48 -14.46 4.52
CA GLY A 448 -2.84 -13.98 4.77
C GLY A 448 -3.78 -15.16 4.98
N VAL A 449 -4.80 -15.30 4.13
CA VAL A 449 -5.96 -16.19 4.33
C VAL A 449 -5.56 -17.65 4.60
N SER A 450 -4.59 -18.21 3.86
CA SER A 450 -4.19 -19.61 4.06
C SER A 450 -3.39 -19.81 5.36
N GLY A 451 -2.57 -18.83 5.75
CA GLY A 451 -1.74 -18.91 6.96
C GLY A 451 -2.51 -18.65 8.26
N THR A 452 -3.64 -17.95 8.18
CA THR A 452 -4.51 -17.66 9.34
C THR A 452 -5.63 -18.68 9.54
N LYS A 453 -5.72 -19.72 8.70
CA LYS A 453 -6.67 -20.82 8.91
C LYS A 453 -6.53 -21.42 10.31
N HIS A 454 -7.66 -21.71 10.93
CA HIS A 454 -7.68 -22.27 12.29
C HIS A 454 -7.05 -23.67 12.37
N SER A 455 -7.28 -24.55 11.39
CA SER A 455 -6.69 -25.89 11.40
C SER A 455 -5.16 -25.83 11.27
N ILE A 456 -4.49 -26.57 12.15
CA ILE A 456 -3.03 -26.71 12.17
C ILE A 456 -2.61 -27.62 11.02
N LEU A 457 -3.34 -28.71 10.81
CA LEU A 457 -3.08 -29.67 9.73
C LEU A 457 -3.24 -29.00 8.36
N ALA A 458 -4.26 -28.17 8.19
CA ALA A 458 -4.46 -27.40 6.96
C ALA A 458 -3.28 -26.46 6.66
N ARG A 459 -2.80 -25.71 7.67
CA ARG A 459 -1.64 -24.82 7.53
C ARG A 459 -0.36 -25.60 7.24
N ALA A 460 -0.12 -26.69 7.97
CA ALA A 460 1.07 -27.52 7.85
C ALA A 460 1.15 -28.25 6.50
N ALA A 461 0.01 -28.66 5.94
CA ALA A 461 -0.09 -29.30 4.63
C ALA A 461 0.09 -28.30 3.46
N PHE A 462 -0.22 -27.02 3.67
CA PHE A 462 -0.08 -25.99 2.64
C PHE A 462 1.36 -25.50 2.49
N GLU A 463 1.99 -24.98 3.56
CA GLU A 463 3.38 -24.51 3.51
C GLU A 463 3.99 -24.38 4.93
N VAL A 464 5.33 -24.41 5.02
CA VAL A 464 6.08 -24.19 6.28
C VAL A 464 5.67 -25.17 7.40
N THR A 465 5.62 -26.46 7.07
CA THR A 465 5.08 -27.54 7.93
C THR A 465 5.69 -27.57 9.34
N VAL A 466 7.02 -27.55 9.45
CA VAL A 466 7.72 -27.73 10.73
C VAL A 466 7.40 -26.59 11.70
N ASN A 467 7.41 -25.34 11.25
CA ASN A 467 7.17 -24.20 12.13
C ASN A 467 5.73 -24.16 12.64
N HIS A 468 4.75 -24.51 11.80
CA HIS A 468 3.35 -24.57 12.21
C HIS A 468 3.13 -25.64 13.29
N LEU A 469 3.68 -26.84 13.11
CA LEU A 469 3.55 -27.93 14.08
C LEU A 469 4.28 -27.64 15.40
N LEU A 470 5.50 -27.12 15.35
CA LEU A 470 6.24 -26.76 16.56
C LEU A 470 5.54 -25.66 17.34
N LYS A 471 5.09 -24.60 16.66
CA LYS A 471 4.38 -23.49 17.31
C LYS A 471 3.06 -23.95 17.92
N ALA A 472 2.30 -24.78 17.21
CA ALA A 472 1.07 -25.37 17.73
C ALA A 472 1.35 -26.24 18.96
N GLY A 473 2.44 -27.03 18.94
CA GLY A 473 2.86 -27.85 20.07
C GLY A 473 3.26 -27.04 21.31
N ILE A 474 3.95 -25.90 21.13
CA ILE A 474 4.31 -24.98 22.23
C ILE A 474 3.07 -24.30 22.82
N ILE A 475 2.12 -23.88 21.97
CA ILE A 475 0.90 -23.18 22.40
C ILE A 475 -0.13 -24.16 22.99
N GLY A 476 -0.06 -25.45 22.63
CA GLY A 476 -1.09 -26.43 22.97
C GLY A 476 -2.36 -26.26 22.13
N GLU A 477 -2.21 -25.82 20.87
CA GLU A 477 -3.31 -25.58 19.94
C GLU A 477 -3.99 -26.91 19.56
N ARG A 478 -5.32 -26.92 19.43
CA ARG A 478 -6.11 -28.12 19.11
C ARG A 478 -6.79 -27.98 17.75
N ASP A 479 -6.71 -29.04 16.96
CA ASP A 479 -7.39 -29.11 15.66
C ASP A 479 -8.78 -29.75 15.82
N HIS A 480 -9.81 -29.13 15.24
CA HIS A 480 -11.20 -29.56 15.33
C HIS A 480 -11.68 -30.30 14.07
N LEU A 481 -10.80 -30.49 13.08
CA LEU A 481 -11.07 -31.26 11.87
C LEU A 481 -12.30 -30.77 11.06
N THR A 482 -12.57 -29.46 11.03
CA THR A 482 -13.78 -28.93 10.38
C THR A 482 -13.64 -28.69 8.88
N GLY A 483 -12.42 -28.50 8.39
CA GLY A 483 -12.13 -28.18 6.99
C GLY A 483 -11.92 -29.41 6.11
N VAL A 484 -11.58 -29.15 4.85
CA VAL A 484 -11.46 -30.20 3.83
C VAL A 484 -10.11 -30.93 3.92
N ALA A 485 -9.02 -30.19 4.12
CA ALA A 485 -7.66 -30.75 4.03
C ALA A 485 -7.36 -31.69 5.21
N GLU A 486 -7.68 -31.25 6.42
CA GLU A 486 -7.58 -32.03 7.65
C GLU A 486 -8.36 -33.36 7.60
N ASN A 487 -9.60 -33.34 7.11
CA ASN A 487 -10.43 -34.55 7.00
C ASN A 487 -9.86 -35.55 6.00
N ILE A 488 -9.35 -35.08 4.85
CA ILE A 488 -8.67 -35.93 3.87
C ILE A 488 -7.41 -36.56 4.46
N ILE A 489 -6.62 -35.81 5.23
CA ILE A 489 -5.38 -36.31 5.86
C ILE A 489 -5.68 -37.43 6.87
N VAL A 490 -6.74 -37.25 7.67
CA VAL A 490 -7.14 -38.23 8.71
C VAL A 490 -7.95 -39.39 8.14
N GLY A 491 -8.46 -39.27 6.90
CA GLY A 491 -9.28 -40.28 6.23
C GLY A 491 -10.77 -40.22 6.56
N GLN A 492 -11.27 -39.07 7.02
CA GLN A 492 -12.68 -38.81 7.26
C GLN A 492 -13.37 -38.25 6.00
N PRO A 493 -14.67 -38.52 5.79
CA PRO A 493 -15.42 -37.90 4.71
C PRO A 493 -15.49 -36.37 4.91
N ILE A 494 -15.35 -35.62 3.82
CA ILE A 494 -15.39 -34.15 3.85
C ILE A 494 -16.84 -33.65 4.01
N SER A 495 -17.02 -32.53 4.70
CA SER A 495 -18.34 -31.87 4.87
C SER A 495 -18.74 -31.00 3.67
N LEU A 496 -18.45 -31.45 2.44
CA LEU A 496 -18.84 -30.78 1.20
C LEU A 496 -19.53 -31.79 0.26
N GLY A 497 -20.46 -31.30 -0.56
CA GLY A 497 -21.23 -32.12 -1.48
C GLY A 497 -22.04 -33.19 -0.74
N THR A 498 -21.88 -34.45 -1.16
CA THR A 498 -22.64 -35.59 -0.61
C THR A 498 -22.31 -35.89 0.85
N GLY A 499 -21.14 -35.47 1.34
CA GLY A 499 -20.75 -35.69 2.75
C GLY A 499 -21.52 -34.81 3.75
N SER A 500 -22.27 -33.81 3.27
CA SER A 500 -23.11 -32.94 4.11
C SER A 500 -24.56 -33.41 4.21
N VAL A 501 -24.95 -34.45 3.48
CA VAL A 501 -26.32 -34.97 3.48
C VAL A 501 -26.46 -36.08 4.50
N GLU A 502 -27.33 -35.87 5.48
CA GLU A 502 -27.71 -36.89 6.47
C GLU A 502 -28.98 -37.61 6.02
N LEU A 503 -28.94 -38.94 5.98
CA LEU A 503 -30.09 -39.77 5.62
C LEU A 503 -30.74 -40.32 6.90
N PHE A 504 -32.04 -40.12 7.03
CA PHE A 504 -32.84 -40.71 8.08
C PHE A 504 -33.84 -41.69 7.45
N TYR A 505 -33.80 -42.95 7.86
CA TYR A 505 -34.72 -43.99 7.41
C TYR A 505 -35.43 -44.60 8.60
N ILE A 506 -36.76 -44.60 8.56
CA ILE A 506 -37.61 -45.30 9.51
C ILE A 506 -38.05 -46.60 8.83
N PRO A 507 -37.57 -47.78 9.26
CA PRO A 507 -38.07 -49.05 8.75
C PRO A 507 -39.53 -49.25 9.17
N GLU A 508 -40.36 -49.76 8.25
CA GLU A 508 -41.70 -50.27 8.58
C GLU A 508 -41.57 -51.62 9.31
N GLU A 509 -42.32 -51.81 10.40
CA GLU A 509 -42.32 -53.01 11.25
C GLU A 509 -42.90 -54.26 10.57
#